data_AF-A0A959XSJ9-F1
#
_entry.id   AF-A0A959XSJ9-F1
#
_cell.length_a   1.000
_cell.length_b   1.000
_cell.length_c   1.000
_cell.angle_alpha   90.00
_cell.angle_beta   90.00
_cell.angle_gamma   90.00
#
_symmetry.space_group_name_H-M   'P 1'
#
loop_
_entity.id
_entity.type
_entity.pdbx_description
1 polymer ?
#
loop_
_entity_poly.entity_id
_entity_poly.type
_entity_poly.pdbx_seq_one_letter_code
_entity_poly.pdbx_strand_id
1 'polypeptide(L)'
;MDKVKTALRGLNPRQKAVRARIVYARLNGNPDFPDPQPTLAEFKAAIDELTAANIEARDRGRRAILHRDASARRMDQMLTRMAGYVNSTALGDTLKLAGSGFLLV
;
A
#
# COMPACT_ATOMS: atom_id res chain seq x y z
N MET A 1 -19.99 -5.68 -10.17
CA MET A 1 -18.64 -6.27 -10.16
C MET A 1 -17.87 -5.52 -9.10
N ASP A 2 -17.61 -6.18 -7.98
CA ASP A 2 -16.87 -5.60 -6.87
C ASP A 2 -15.42 -5.37 -7.29
N LYS A 3 -14.83 -4.26 -6.87
CA LYS A 3 -13.43 -3.93 -7.15
C LYS A 3 -12.75 -3.45 -5.88
N VAL A 4 -11.43 -3.63 -5.81
CA VAL A 4 -10.63 -3.04 -4.75
C VAL A 4 -10.22 -1.62 -5.08
N LYS A 5 -10.30 -0.75 -4.08
CA LYS A 5 -9.81 0.64 -4.14
C LYS A 5 -8.72 0.87 -3.10
N THR A 6 -7.69 1.61 -3.50
CA THR A 6 -6.59 2.00 -2.63
C THR A 6 -7.03 2.95 -1.51
N ALA A 7 -8.16 3.65 -1.69
CA ALA A 7 -8.75 4.59 -0.74
C ALA A 7 -7.73 5.58 -0.15
N LEU A 8 -6.72 5.96 -0.94
CA LEU A 8 -5.59 6.80 -0.50
C LEU A 8 -5.94 8.27 -0.30
N ARG A 9 -7.08 8.70 -0.84
CA ARG A 9 -7.54 10.08 -0.83
C ARG A 9 -7.96 10.49 0.59
N GLY A 10 -7.22 11.41 1.19
CA GLY A 10 -7.47 11.92 2.54
C GLY A 10 -6.66 11.25 3.65
N LEU A 11 -5.85 10.23 3.34
CA LEU A 11 -4.97 9.60 4.33
C LEU A 11 -3.67 10.41 4.51
N ASN A 12 -3.33 10.69 5.76
CA ASN A 12 -2.02 11.26 6.10
C ASN A 12 -0.90 10.24 5.84
N PRO A 13 0.36 10.67 5.61
CA PRO A 13 1.49 9.78 5.32
C PRO A 13 1.67 8.63 6.31
N ARG A 14 1.40 8.86 7.61
CA ARG A 14 1.39 7.82 8.64
C ARG A 14 0.29 6.79 8.42
N GLN A 15 -0.94 7.25 8.13
CA GLN A 15 -2.07 6.37 7.89
C GLN A 15 -1.88 5.55 6.60
N LYS A 16 -1.23 6.14 5.58
CA LYS A 16 -0.83 5.41 4.36
C LYS A 16 0.11 4.24 4.68
N ALA A 17 1.12 4.45 5.52
CA ALA A 17 2.03 3.38 5.97
C ALA A 17 1.30 2.27 6.73
N VAL A 18 0.33 2.63 7.59
CA VAL A 18 -0.51 1.64 8.30
C VAL A 18 -1.36 0.83 7.32
N ARG A 19 -2.03 1.49 6.36
CA ARG A 19 -2.82 0.82 5.32
C ARG A 19 -1.97 -0.11 4.46
N ALA A 20 -0.81 0.34 4.03
CA ALA A 20 0.13 -0.45 3.25
C ALA A 20 0.56 -1.71 4.02
N ARG A 21 0.85 -1.59 5.31
CA ARG A 21 1.21 -2.74 6.15
C ARG A 21 0.08 -3.76 6.34
N ILE A 22 -1.18 -3.30 6.43
CA ILE A 22 -2.35 -4.20 6.46
C ILE A 22 -2.45 -4.98 5.15
N VAL A 23 -2.31 -4.30 4.01
CA VAL A 23 -2.31 -4.94 2.68
C VAL A 23 -1.17 -5.94 2.57
N TYR A 24 0.05 -5.57 2.98
CA TYR A 24 1.20 -6.47 3.01
C TYR A 24 0.91 -7.73 3.83
N ALA A 25 0.39 -7.57 5.06
CA ALA A 25 0.11 -8.71 5.94
C ALA A 25 -0.98 -9.64 5.39
N ARG A 26 -1.89 -9.11 4.56
CA ARG A 26 -2.99 -9.87 3.95
C ARG A 26 -2.58 -10.54 2.64
N LEU A 27 -1.69 -9.94 1.86
CA LEU A 27 -1.11 -10.55 0.66
C LEU A 27 0.00 -11.54 0.99
N ASN A 28 0.75 -11.30 2.08
CA ASN A 28 1.83 -12.17 2.51
C ASN A 28 1.27 -13.51 3.01
N GLY A 29 1.56 -14.58 2.27
CA GLY A 29 1.06 -15.93 2.55
C GLY A 29 -0.35 -16.19 2.01
N ASN A 30 -0.88 -15.34 1.14
CA ASN A 30 -2.17 -15.60 0.50
C ASN A 30 -1.97 -16.45 -0.79
N PRO A 31 -2.50 -17.69 -0.86
CA PRO A 31 -2.37 -18.54 -2.04
C PRO A 31 -3.10 -17.99 -3.27
N ASP A 32 -4.07 -17.08 -3.10
CA ASP A 32 -4.78 -16.44 -4.21
C ASP A 32 -3.90 -15.43 -4.97
N PHE A 33 -2.81 -14.98 -4.37
CA PHE A 33 -1.88 -13.99 -4.93
C PHE A 33 -0.43 -14.53 -4.89
N PRO A 34 -0.11 -15.54 -5.72
CA PRO A 34 1.19 -16.22 -5.66
C PRO A 34 2.37 -15.37 -6.19
N ASP A 35 2.12 -14.40 -7.06
CA ASP A 35 3.15 -13.50 -7.62
C ASP A 35 2.70 -12.04 -7.61
N PRO A 36 2.66 -11.40 -6.43
CA PRO A 36 2.27 -10.01 -6.31
C PRO A 36 3.27 -9.10 -7.02
N GLN A 37 2.76 -8.30 -7.96
CA GLN A 37 3.53 -7.30 -8.70
C GLN A 37 3.04 -5.90 -8.29
N PRO A 38 3.88 -5.04 -7.67
CA PRO A 38 5.30 -5.19 -7.29
C PRO A 38 5.54 -6.20 -6.15
N THR A 39 6.77 -6.69 -6.05
CA THR A 39 7.12 -7.75 -5.10
C THR A 39 6.84 -7.35 -3.64
N LEU A 40 6.47 -8.32 -2.80
CA LEU A 40 6.27 -8.07 -1.36
C LEU A 40 7.51 -7.46 -0.69
N ALA A 41 8.71 -7.84 -1.15
CA ALA A 41 9.96 -7.28 -0.65
C ALA A 41 10.10 -5.78 -0.97
N GLU A 42 9.85 -5.36 -2.21
CA GLU A 42 9.86 -3.95 -2.60
C GLU A 42 8.77 -3.16 -1.87
N PHE A 43 7.59 -3.76 -1.71
CA PHE A 43 6.49 -3.12 -1.00
C PHE A 43 6.82 -2.91 0.48
N LYS A 44 7.43 -3.92 1.12
CA LYS A 44 7.94 -3.81 2.48
C LYS A 44 9.02 -2.72 2.60
N ALA A 45 9.97 -2.68 1.69
CA ALA A 45 11.00 -1.65 1.67
C ALA A 45 10.39 -0.23 1.60
N ALA A 46 9.37 -0.02 0.77
CA ALA A 46 8.67 1.26 0.68
C ALA A 46 7.86 1.60 1.95
N ILE A 47 7.30 0.61 2.65
CA ILE A 47 6.63 0.81 3.95
C ILE A 47 7.64 1.27 4.99
N ASP A 48 8.80 0.61 5.03
CA ASP A 48 9.87 0.92 5.98
C ASP A 48 10.45 2.32 5.68
N GLU A 49 10.66 2.67 4.40
CA GLU A 49 11.09 4.01 3.94
C GLU A 49 10.09 5.09 4.37
N LEU A 50 8.79 4.91 4.11
CA LEU A 50 7.76 5.87 4.53
C LEU A 50 7.67 5.99 6.06
N THR A 51 7.91 4.89 6.78
CA THR A 51 7.91 4.88 8.25
C THR A 51 9.10 5.67 8.81
N ALA A 52 10.29 5.47 8.25
CA ALA A 52 11.49 6.23 8.58
C ALA A 52 11.31 7.73 8.28
N ALA A 53 10.82 8.07 7.08
CA ALA A 53 10.57 9.46 6.70
C ALA A 53 9.50 10.14 7.59
N ASN A 54 8.52 9.39 8.09
CA ASN A 54 7.54 9.90 9.07
C ASN A 54 8.15 10.20 10.44
N ILE A 55 9.23 9.50 10.82
CA ILE A 55 9.98 9.72 12.05
C ILE A 55 10.89 10.93 11.87
N GLU A 56 11.66 11.01 10.78
CA GLU A 56 12.53 12.15 10.45
C GLU A 56 11.75 13.47 10.35
N ALA A 57 10.54 13.44 9.78
CA ALA A 57 9.70 14.61 9.67
C ALA A 57 9.19 15.15 11.03
N ARG A 58 9.41 14.42 12.14
CA ARG A 58 9.07 14.90 13.50
C ARG A 58 9.89 16.11 13.90
N ASP A 59 11.13 16.21 13.42
CA ASP A 59 12.02 17.34 13.69
C ASP A 59 11.63 18.59 12.88
N ARG A 60 10.55 18.51 12.08
CA ARG A 60 10.00 19.58 11.22
C ARG A 60 11.01 20.19 10.25
N GLY A 61 12.14 19.54 10.02
CA GLY A 61 13.11 19.93 9.02
C GLY A 61 12.47 19.92 7.63
N ARG A 62 12.63 21.01 6.88
CA ARG A 62 12.04 21.17 5.54
C ARG A 62 12.43 20.03 4.59
N ARG A 63 13.67 19.55 4.69
CA ARG A 63 14.18 18.38 3.93
C ARG A 63 13.44 17.09 4.30
N ALA A 64 13.22 16.84 5.59
CA ALA A 64 12.53 15.64 6.07
C ALA A 64 11.05 15.64 5.67
N ILE A 65 10.39 16.80 5.68
CA ILE A 65 9.01 16.94 5.19
C ILE A 65 8.93 16.63 3.69
N LEU A 66 9.85 17.18 2.88
CA LEU A 66 9.91 16.88 1.45
C LEU A 66 10.18 15.39 1.18
N HIS A 67 11.08 14.78 1.96
CA HIS A 67 11.40 13.35 1.87
C HIS A 67 10.18 12.46 2.19
N ARG A 68 9.44 12.77 3.26
CA ARG A 68 8.19 12.10 3.63
C ARG A 68 7.13 12.24 2.53
N ASP A 69 6.98 13.43 1.97
CA ASP A 69 5.97 13.67 0.95
C ASP A 69 6.31 12.97 -0.37
N ALA A 70 7.59 12.88 -0.74
CA ALA A 70 8.06 12.07 -1.86
C ALA A 70 7.80 10.57 -1.62
N SER A 71 8.15 10.07 -0.42
CA SER A 71 7.90 8.68 -0.02
C SER A 71 6.40 8.34 -0.03
N ALA A 72 5.55 9.27 0.41
CA ALA A 72 4.10 9.09 0.40
C ALA A 72 3.55 8.98 -1.03
N ARG A 73 4.06 9.76 -1.97
CA ARG A 73 3.69 9.66 -3.39
C ARG A 73 4.15 8.34 -4.01
N ARG A 74 5.35 7.88 -3.67
CA ARG A 74 5.86 6.56 -4.09
C ARG A 74 4.96 5.44 -3.58
N MET A 75 4.58 5.50 -2.31
CA MET A 75 3.65 4.55 -1.71
C MET A 75 2.28 4.56 -2.40
N ASP A 76 1.76 5.73 -2.77
CA ASP A 76 0.49 5.81 -3.51
C ASP A 76 0.55 5.09 -4.86
N GLN A 77 1.65 5.25 -5.59
CA GLN A 77 1.88 4.56 -6.86
C GLN A 77 1.97 3.05 -6.66
N MET A 78 2.72 2.59 -5.65
CA MET A 78 2.86 1.15 -5.36
C MET A 78 1.53 0.51 -4.96
N LEU A 79 0.76 1.15 -4.07
CA LEU A 79 -0.56 0.69 -3.69
C LEU A 79 -1.53 0.65 -4.88
N THR A 80 -1.43 1.62 -5.80
CA THR A 80 -2.26 1.65 -7.02
C THR A 80 -1.92 0.50 -7.96
N ARG A 81 -0.63 0.23 -8.16
CA ARG A 81 -0.18 -0.94 -8.95
C ARG A 81 -0.66 -2.24 -8.32
N MET A 82 -0.52 -2.38 -7.00
CA MET A 82 -0.95 -3.57 -6.27
C MET A 82 -2.47 -3.75 -6.31
N ALA A 83 -3.26 -2.69 -6.17
CA ALA A 83 -4.71 -2.76 -6.35
C ALA A 83 -5.11 -3.14 -7.77
N GLY A 84 -4.35 -2.68 -8.78
CA GLY A 84 -4.51 -3.13 -10.17
C GLY A 84 -4.28 -4.63 -10.32
N TYR A 85 -3.18 -5.13 -9.77
CA TYR A 85 -2.85 -6.56 -9.75
C TYR A 85 -3.91 -7.41 -9.03
N VAL A 86 -4.38 -6.96 -7.86
CA VAL A 86 -5.43 -7.65 -7.11
C VAL A 86 -6.73 -7.70 -7.90
N ASN A 87 -7.14 -6.57 -8.51
CA ASN A 87 -8.34 -6.53 -9.37
C ASN A 87 -8.21 -7.46 -10.58
N SER A 88 -7.05 -7.50 -11.24
CA SER A 88 -6.83 -8.38 -12.40
C SER A 88 -6.79 -9.86 -12.02
N THR A 89 -6.26 -10.18 -10.84
CA THR A 89 -6.11 -11.57 -10.37
C THR A 89 -7.42 -12.12 -9.82
N ALA A 90 -8.15 -11.30 -9.06
CA ALA A 90 -9.42 -11.72 -8.47
C ALA A 90 -10.57 -11.77 -9.48
N LEU A 91 -10.50 -11.04 -10.61
CA LEU A 91 -11.52 -11.05 -11.67
C LEU A 91 -12.97 -10.82 -11.18
N GLY A 92 -13.15 -10.12 -10.06
CA GLY A 92 -14.45 -9.86 -9.44
C GLY A 92 -14.89 -10.91 -8.40
N ASP A 93 -14.02 -11.85 -8.03
CA ASP A 93 -14.24 -12.78 -6.93
C ASP A 93 -14.14 -12.05 -5.58
N THR A 94 -15.30 -11.84 -4.95
CA THR A 94 -15.42 -11.05 -3.71
C THR A 94 -14.64 -11.68 -2.55
N LEU A 95 -14.48 -13.01 -2.50
CA LEU A 95 -13.71 -13.69 -1.46
C LEU A 95 -12.21 -13.38 -1.59
N LYS A 96 -11.68 -13.45 -2.82
CA LYS A 96 -10.27 -13.10 -3.11
C LYS A 96 -10.00 -11.62 -2.87
N LEU A 97 -10.93 -10.76 -3.28
CA LEU A 97 -10.82 -9.32 -3.05
C LEU A 97 -10.84 -8.98 -1.55
N ALA A 98 -11.70 -9.62 -0.76
CA ALA A 98 -11.72 -9.48 0.71
C ALA A 98 -10.42 -9.96 1.36
N GLY A 99 -9.81 -11.02 0.83
CA GLY A 99 -8.53 -11.57 1.28
C GLY A 99 -7.31 -10.66 1.03
N SER A 100 -7.42 -9.66 0.14
CA SER A 100 -6.30 -8.77 -0.23
C SER A 100 -6.00 -7.66 0.79
N GLY A 101 -6.92 -7.38 1.73
CA GLY A 101 -6.80 -6.28 2.69
C GLY A 101 -7.11 -4.89 2.11
N PHE A 102 -7.50 -4.80 0.84
CA PHE A 102 -8.02 -3.57 0.25
C PHE A 102 -9.48 -3.32 0.63
N LEU A 103 -9.92 -2.06 0.49
CA LEU A 103 -11.33 -1.71 0.69
C LEU A 103 -12.10 -2.08 -0.58
N LEU A 104 -13.17 -2.86 -0.42
CA LEU A 104 -14.13 -3.19 -1.46
C LEU A 104 -15.02 -1.97 -1.74
N VAL A 105 -15.35 -1.75 -3.01
CA VAL A 105 -16.30 -0.75 -3.51
C VAL A 105 -17.10 -1.31 -4.68
#